data_AF-A0A357D629-F1
#
_entry.id   AF-A0A357D629-F1
#
_cell.length_a   1.000
_cell.length_b   1.000
_cell.length_c   1.000
_cell.angle_alpha   90.00
_cell.angle_beta   90.00
_cell.angle_gamma   90.00
#
_symmetry.space_group_name_H-M   'P 1'
#
loop_
_entity.id
_entity.type
_entity.pdbx_description
1 polymer ?
#
loop_
_entity_poly.entity_id
_entity_poly.type
_entity_poly.pdbx_seq_one_letter_code
_entity_poly.pdbx_strand_id
1 'polypeptide(L)'
;MNKKLSCIMALLVIVTLVLAGCGGKKTTLKMATGGTTGTYYAYSGTVSQVLSQKVDNLSFDVQSTGASKANIYLVADKEAEIAIVQNDVMYYAYNGTDLFAGDKVSGFSAMAGVYAEVCQIVAKSDINSIEDLRGKRVSVGDIGSGVEFNARQILEAYGITFDDIVVNNLSFGDSATAFKDAKIDAFFCVAGAPTTAVVELATTNQIKLLEVDDEHAAGLIEKYPFYTKFDIPAGTYKGVDTD
;
A
#
# COMPACT_ATOMS: atom_id res chain seq x y z
N MET A 1 -13.70 27.03 61.95
CA MET A 1 -13.62 27.57 60.58
C MET A 1 -14.92 28.32 60.29
N ASN A 2 -14.85 29.60 59.88
CA ASN A 2 -16.05 30.42 59.67
C ASN A 2 -16.91 29.82 58.55
N LYS A 3 -18.23 29.67 58.74
CA LYS A 3 -19.15 29.07 57.75
C LYS A 3 -19.04 29.73 56.36
N LYS A 4 -18.78 31.04 56.33
CA LYS A 4 -18.52 31.81 55.09
C LYS A 4 -17.26 31.36 54.34
N LEU A 5 -16.20 30.98 55.06
CA LEU A 5 -14.93 30.52 54.48
C LEU A 5 -15.08 29.11 53.88
N SER A 6 -15.86 28.23 54.52
CA SER A 6 -16.21 26.92 53.97
C SER A 6 -17.03 27.01 52.68
N CYS A 7 -18.00 27.94 52.60
CA CYS A 7 -18.79 28.11 51.38
C CYS A 7 -17.98 28.64 50.20
N ILE A 8 -17.04 29.57 50.44
CA ILE A 8 -16.16 30.10 49.38
C ILE A 8 -15.23 28.99 48.86
N MET A 9 -14.66 28.17 49.74
CA MET A 9 -13.80 27.05 49.33
C MET A 9 -14.57 26.01 48.50
N ALA A 10 -15.79 25.66 48.91
CA ALA A 10 -16.62 24.71 48.17
C ALA A 10 -16.99 25.24 46.77
N LEU A 11 -17.31 26.53 46.65
CA LEU A 11 -17.61 27.17 45.37
C LEU A 11 -16.37 27.20 44.46
N LEU A 12 -15.18 27.47 45.00
CA LEU A 12 -13.93 27.48 44.24
C LEU A 12 -13.57 26.09 43.70
N VAL A 13 -13.82 25.03 44.49
CA VAL A 13 -13.60 23.63 44.09
C VAL A 13 -14.57 23.21 42.98
N ILE A 14 -15.84 23.63 43.06
CA ILE A 14 -16.84 23.35 42.03
C ILE A 14 -16.49 24.08 40.72
N VAL A 15 -16.06 25.33 40.79
CA VAL A 15 -15.66 26.12 39.60
C VAL A 15 -14.40 25.53 38.94
N THR A 16 -13.44 25.03 39.73
CA THR A 16 -12.23 24.37 39.18
C THR A 16 -12.53 23.00 38.56
N LEU A 17 -13.50 22.24 39.12
CA LEU A 17 -13.96 20.97 38.53
C LEU A 17 -14.71 21.16 37.20
N VAL A 18 -15.47 22.25 37.05
CA VAL A 18 -16.17 22.57 35.79
C VAL A 18 -15.21 23.05 34.69
N LEU A 19 -14.12 23.73 35.05
CA LEU A 19 -13.11 24.19 34.10
C LEU A 19 -12.12 23.09 33.65
N ALA A 20 -12.00 21.99 34.40
CA ALA A 20 -11.14 20.85 34.05
C ALA A 20 -11.73 19.94 32.95
N GLY A 21 -13.00 20.12 32.57
CA GLY A 21 -13.70 19.29 31.58
C GLY A 21 -13.53 19.71 30.11
N CYS A 22 -12.83 20.81 29.81
CA CYS A 22 -12.66 21.33 28.44
C CYS A 22 -11.35 20.89 27.75
N GLY A 23 -10.64 19.90 28.28
CA GLY A 23 -9.55 19.26 27.54
C GLY A 23 -10.14 18.43 26.39
N GLY A 24 -10.02 18.92 25.15
CA GLY A 24 -10.54 18.22 23.97
C GLY A 24 -10.09 16.76 23.94
N LYS A 25 -11.03 15.83 23.81
CA LYS A 25 -10.72 14.40 23.78
C LYS A 25 -9.84 14.11 22.56
N LYS A 26 -8.58 13.76 22.80
CA LYS A 26 -7.66 13.30 21.75
C LYS A 26 -8.28 12.09 21.04
N THR A 27 -8.54 12.24 19.75
CA THR A 27 -9.04 11.19 18.86
C THR A 27 -7.85 10.59 18.14
N THR A 28 -7.65 9.28 18.30
CA THR A 28 -6.63 8.54 17.56
C THR A 28 -7.32 7.66 16.53
N LEU A 29 -7.01 7.87 15.25
CA LEU A 29 -7.52 7.06 14.15
C LEU A 29 -6.46 6.03 13.76
N LYS A 30 -6.86 4.76 13.66
CA LYS A 30 -6.02 3.73 13.06
C LYS A 30 -6.05 3.85 11.54
N MET A 31 -4.87 3.88 10.96
CA MET A 31 -4.66 4.00 9.52
C MET A 31 -3.92 2.75 9.02
N ALA A 32 -4.64 1.86 8.34
CA ALA A 32 -4.09 0.65 7.76
C ALA A 32 -3.38 0.94 6.42
N THR A 33 -2.18 0.40 6.24
CA THR A 33 -1.26 0.79 5.14
C THR A 33 -0.76 -0.41 4.34
N GLY A 34 0.54 -0.59 4.19
CA GLY A 34 1.17 -1.75 3.58
C GLY A 34 2.50 -2.02 4.27
N GLY A 35 3.37 -2.78 3.63
CA GLY A 35 4.73 -3.00 4.15
C GLY A 35 5.50 -1.70 4.37
N THR A 36 6.39 -1.69 5.36
CA THR A 36 7.14 -0.51 5.81
C THR A 36 8.07 0.09 4.76
N THR A 37 8.45 -0.69 3.74
CA THR A 37 9.27 -0.27 2.59
C THR A 37 8.45 0.07 1.34
N GLY A 38 7.12 0.14 1.48
CA GLY A 38 6.18 0.52 0.42
C GLY A 38 5.64 1.95 0.57
N THR A 39 5.04 2.44 -0.51
CA THR A 39 4.54 3.83 -0.59
C THR A 39 3.39 4.10 0.37
N TYR A 40 2.55 3.10 0.67
CA TYR A 40 1.43 3.24 1.61
C TYR A 40 1.89 3.70 2.99
N TYR A 41 2.94 3.05 3.51
CA TYR A 41 3.48 3.33 4.84
C TYR A 41 4.15 4.71 4.88
N ALA A 42 5.02 5.01 3.91
CA ALA A 42 5.72 6.30 3.83
C ALA A 42 4.75 7.50 3.65
N TYR A 43 3.76 7.34 2.78
CA TYR A 43 2.73 8.35 2.56
C TYR A 43 1.88 8.58 3.82
N SER A 44 1.42 7.50 4.46
CA SER A 44 0.61 7.58 5.67
C SER A 44 1.35 8.19 6.85
N GLY A 45 2.65 7.90 7.00
CA GLY A 45 3.51 8.56 7.98
C GLY A 45 3.56 10.07 7.77
N THR A 46 3.72 10.51 6.52
CA THR A 46 3.74 11.94 6.18
C THR A 46 2.39 12.62 6.40
N VAL A 47 1.30 12.00 5.91
CA VAL A 47 -0.06 12.53 6.05
C VAL A 47 -0.47 12.60 7.51
N SER A 48 -0.22 11.56 8.29
CA SER A 48 -0.53 11.54 9.72
C SER A 48 0.21 12.63 10.48
N GLN A 49 1.49 12.87 10.18
CA GLN A 49 2.27 13.94 10.80
C GLN A 49 1.69 15.32 10.45
N VAL A 50 1.41 15.59 9.18
CA VAL A 50 0.87 16.87 8.72
C VAL A 50 -0.53 17.13 9.29
N LEU A 51 -1.41 16.13 9.30
CA LEU A 51 -2.77 16.27 9.82
C LEU A 51 -2.79 16.44 11.34
N SER A 52 -1.96 15.70 12.08
CA SER A 52 -1.85 15.83 13.55
C SER A 52 -1.35 17.21 13.98
N GLN A 53 -0.59 17.91 13.12
CA GLN A 53 -0.14 19.29 13.37
C GLN A 53 -1.20 20.34 13.04
N LYS A 54 -2.12 20.04 12.11
CA LYS A 54 -3.11 21.00 11.59
C LYS A 54 -4.49 20.86 12.21
N VAL A 55 -4.80 19.70 12.78
CA VAL A 55 -6.11 19.40 13.36
C VAL A 55 -5.95 19.16 14.85
N ASP A 56 -6.51 20.05 15.65
CA ASP A 56 -6.46 19.96 17.11
C ASP A 56 -7.07 18.64 17.59
N ASN A 57 -6.42 18.00 18.56
CA ASN A 57 -6.85 16.75 19.19
C ASN A 57 -6.97 15.55 18.23
N LEU A 58 -6.30 15.56 17.07
CA LEU A 58 -6.22 14.42 16.17
C LEU A 58 -4.82 13.79 16.20
N SER A 59 -4.76 12.47 16.23
CA SER A 59 -3.55 11.69 15.96
C SER A 59 -3.89 10.43 15.19
N PHE A 60 -2.86 9.75 14.67
CA PHE A 60 -3.02 8.51 13.94
C PHE A 60 -2.13 7.42 14.50
N ASP A 61 -2.63 6.19 14.46
CA ASP A 61 -1.86 4.95 14.63
C ASP A 61 -1.66 4.34 13.23
N VAL A 62 -0.47 4.53 12.65
CA VAL A 62 -0.14 4.07 11.30
C VAL A 62 0.34 2.63 11.38
N GLN A 63 -0.43 1.72 10.77
CA GLN A 63 -0.22 0.28 10.92
C GLN A 63 0.26 -0.33 9.60
N SER A 64 1.38 -1.06 9.66
CA SER A 64 1.83 -1.93 8.57
C SER A 64 0.88 -3.13 8.48
N THR A 65 0.52 -3.53 7.26
CA THR A 65 -0.45 -4.60 7.01
C THR A 65 -0.06 -5.41 5.76
N GLY A 66 -0.86 -6.43 5.42
CA GLY A 66 -0.80 -7.16 4.14
C GLY A 66 -1.43 -6.41 2.95
N ALA A 67 -1.59 -5.08 3.04
CA ALA A 67 -2.11 -4.20 1.99
C ALA A 67 -3.60 -4.38 1.64
N SER A 68 -3.98 -4.04 0.40
CA SER A 68 -5.34 -3.68 -0.02
C SER A 68 -6.46 -4.63 0.45
N LYS A 69 -6.32 -5.96 0.27
CA LYS A 69 -7.37 -6.90 0.69
C LYS A 69 -7.55 -6.91 2.22
N ALA A 70 -6.46 -7.05 2.96
CA ALA A 70 -6.48 -7.03 4.42
C ALA A 70 -7.06 -5.70 4.94
N ASN A 71 -6.65 -4.60 4.34
CA ASN A 71 -7.11 -3.25 4.68
C ASN A 71 -8.62 -3.05 4.52
N ILE A 72 -9.21 -3.62 3.46
CA ILE A 72 -10.65 -3.55 3.24
C ILE A 72 -11.40 -4.24 4.39
N TYR A 73 -10.97 -5.44 4.82
CA TYR A 73 -11.57 -6.11 5.97
C TYR A 73 -11.35 -5.33 7.27
N LEU A 74 -10.15 -4.79 7.51
CA LEU A 74 -9.87 -3.98 8.71
C LEU A 74 -10.83 -2.78 8.83
N VAL A 75 -11.16 -2.12 7.71
CA VAL A 75 -12.14 -1.02 7.71
C VAL A 75 -13.57 -1.54 7.87
N ALA A 76 -13.95 -2.59 7.12
CA ALA A 76 -15.29 -3.17 7.19
C ALA A 76 -15.64 -3.68 8.60
N ASP A 77 -14.67 -4.30 9.26
CA ASP A 77 -14.78 -4.85 10.62
C ASP A 77 -14.59 -3.79 11.72
N LYS A 78 -14.34 -2.53 11.32
CA LYS A 78 -14.11 -1.38 12.22
C LYS A 78 -12.88 -1.56 13.11
N GLU A 79 -11.92 -2.33 12.66
CA GLU A 79 -10.61 -2.48 13.31
C GLU A 79 -9.64 -1.36 12.94
N ALA A 80 -9.86 -0.71 11.80
CA ALA A 80 -9.21 0.53 11.36
C ALA A 80 -10.25 1.56 10.87
N GLU A 81 -10.03 2.85 11.15
CA GLU A 81 -10.94 3.91 10.69
C GLU A 81 -10.64 4.37 9.26
N ILE A 82 -9.38 4.26 8.82
CA ILE A 82 -8.93 4.67 7.48
C ILE A 82 -7.98 3.61 6.95
N ALA A 83 -8.00 3.38 5.63
CA ALA A 83 -6.98 2.58 4.98
C ALA A 83 -6.63 3.11 3.59
N ILE A 84 -5.41 2.80 3.13
CA ILE A 84 -5.04 2.96 1.72
C ILE A 84 -5.27 1.63 1.03
N VAL A 85 -5.93 1.66 -0.13
CA VAL A 85 -6.27 0.49 -0.94
C VAL A 85 -6.18 0.87 -2.41
N GLN A 86 -5.86 -0.10 -3.27
CA GLN A 86 -5.97 0.09 -4.71
C GLN A 86 -7.44 0.17 -5.13
N ASN A 87 -7.73 0.94 -6.18
CA ASN A 87 -9.09 1.17 -6.67
C ASN A 87 -9.72 -0.09 -7.29
N ASP A 88 -8.93 -0.91 -7.98
CA ASP A 88 -9.33 -2.21 -8.51
C ASP A 88 -9.72 -3.17 -7.38
N VAL A 89 -8.89 -3.31 -6.36
CA VAL A 89 -9.14 -4.17 -5.19
C VAL A 89 -10.39 -3.71 -4.42
N MET A 90 -10.56 -2.40 -4.24
CA MET A 90 -11.77 -1.82 -3.66
C MET A 90 -13.03 -2.16 -4.48
N TYR A 91 -12.95 -2.07 -5.81
CA TYR A 91 -14.06 -2.44 -6.70
C TYR A 91 -14.39 -3.93 -6.59
N TYR A 92 -13.37 -4.79 -6.60
CA TYR A 92 -13.54 -6.23 -6.48
C TYR A 92 -14.23 -6.61 -5.18
N ALA A 93 -13.83 -6.01 -4.06
CA ALA A 93 -14.47 -6.22 -2.76
C ALA A 93 -15.94 -5.79 -2.75
N TYR A 94 -16.22 -4.58 -3.27
CA TYR A 94 -17.58 -4.04 -3.28
C TYR A 94 -18.56 -4.85 -4.14
N ASN A 95 -18.05 -5.49 -5.20
CA ASN A 95 -18.86 -6.29 -6.12
C ASN A 95 -18.81 -7.80 -5.83
N GLY A 96 -17.89 -8.26 -4.98
CA GLY A 96 -17.69 -9.69 -4.72
C GLY A 96 -17.16 -10.44 -5.95
N THR A 97 -16.24 -9.82 -6.69
CA THR A 97 -15.66 -10.34 -7.94
C THR A 97 -14.17 -10.60 -7.80
N ASP A 98 -13.62 -11.44 -8.67
CA ASP A 98 -12.19 -11.74 -8.78
C ASP A 98 -11.51 -12.05 -7.43
N LEU A 99 -10.65 -11.17 -6.87
CA LEU A 99 -9.97 -11.38 -5.59
C LEU A 99 -10.94 -11.62 -4.41
N PHE A 100 -12.19 -11.22 -4.57
CA PHE A 100 -13.30 -11.35 -3.64
C PHE A 100 -14.45 -12.18 -4.22
N ALA A 101 -14.19 -13.07 -5.18
CA ALA A 101 -15.22 -13.89 -5.81
C ALA A 101 -16.06 -14.64 -4.77
N GLY A 102 -17.36 -14.33 -4.73
CA GLY A 102 -18.31 -14.92 -3.78
C GLY A 102 -18.32 -14.30 -2.38
N ASP A 103 -17.48 -13.29 -2.13
CA ASP A 103 -17.39 -12.59 -0.84
C ASP A 103 -17.47 -11.07 -1.01
N LYS A 104 -18.70 -10.55 -1.13
CA LYS A 104 -18.95 -9.12 -1.22
C LYS A 104 -18.74 -8.45 0.14
N VAL A 105 -17.85 -7.46 0.18
CA VAL A 105 -17.57 -6.67 1.38
C VAL A 105 -18.28 -5.32 1.31
N SER A 106 -18.81 -4.86 2.44
CA SER A 106 -19.45 -3.55 2.60
C SER A 106 -18.97 -2.88 3.89
N GLY A 107 -19.38 -1.64 4.16
CA GLY A 107 -18.97 -0.92 5.37
C GLY A 107 -17.72 -0.05 5.19
N PHE A 108 -17.26 0.15 3.96
CA PHE A 108 -16.21 1.10 3.60
C PHE A 108 -16.71 2.05 2.51
N SER A 109 -16.07 3.22 2.39
CA SER A 109 -16.33 4.24 1.36
C SER A 109 -15.03 4.90 0.94
N ALA A 110 -14.94 5.33 -0.32
CA ALA A 110 -13.79 6.08 -0.82
C ALA A 110 -13.76 7.51 -0.25
N MET A 111 -12.59 7.97 0.19
CA MET A 111 -12.39 9.34 0.67
C MET A 111 -11.71 10.23 -0.39
N ALA A 112 -10.64 9.71 -1.00
CA ALA A 112 -9.84 10.42 -2.01
C ALA A 112 -9.01 9.44 -2.84
N GLY A 113 -8.72 9.80 -4.09
CA GLY A 113 -7.58 9.24 -4.83
C GLY A 113 -6.31 9.98 -4.42
N VAL A 114 -5.22 9.24 -4.14
CA VAL A 114 -4.03 9.81 -3.49
C VAL A 114 -2.80 9.90 -4.41
N TYR A 115 -2.54 8.87 -5.21
CA TYR A 115 -1.47 8.83 -6.22
C TYR A 115 -1.68 7.61 -7.14
N ALA A 116 -0.95 7.56 -8.24
CA ALA A 116 -0.90 6.39 -9.10
C ALA A 116 0.02 5.32 -8.51
N GLU A 117 -0.43 4.07 -8.51
CA GLU A 117 0.41 2.92 -8.20
C GLU A 117 0.86 2.28 -9.50
N VAL A 118 2.17 2.30 -9.74
CA VAL A 118 2.77 1.81 -10.97
C VAL A 118 3.12 0.34 -10.79
N CYS A 119 2.81 -0.50 -11.77
CA CYS A 119 3.23 -1.89 -11.80
C CYS A 119 4.70 -1.97 -12.20
N GLN A 120 5.60 -2.09 -11.21
CA GLN A 120 7.04 -2.13 -11.43
C GLN A 120 7.48 -3.60 -11.38
N ILE A 121 7.93 -4.14 -12.52
CA ILE A 121 8.46 -5.50 -12.61
C ILE A 121 9.98 -5.40 -12.56
N VAL A 122 10.54 -5.55 -11.37
CA VAL A 122 11.99 -5.43 -11.15
C VAL A 122 12.65 -6.76 -11.45
N ALA A 123 13.63 -6.78 -12.34
CA ALA A 123 14.31 -8.00 -12.78
C ALA A 123 15.83 -7.87 -12.78
N LYS A 124 16.51 -9.03 -12.82
CA LYS A 124 17.96 -9.10 -13.06
C LYS A 124 18.30 -8.59 -14.46
N SER A 125 19.54 -8.15 -14.64
CA SER A 125 20.00 -7.52 -15.87
C SER A 125 20.00 -8.42 -17.11
N ASP A 126 19.96 -9.74 -16.93
CA ASP A 126 19.88 -10.74 -18.01
C ASP A 126 18.45 -11.07 -18.46
N ILE A 127 17.43 -10.59 -17.76
CA ILE A 127 16.00 -10.73 -18.10
C ILE A 127 15.55 -9.45 -18.82
N ASN A 128 14.96 -9.59 -20.01
CA ASN A 128 14.68 -8.44 -20.88
C ASN A 128 13.19 -8.20 -21.13
N SER A 129 12.34 -9.21 -20.94
CA SER A 129 10.90 -9.08 -21.12
C SER A 129 10.12 -9.91 -20.10
N ILE A 130 8.80 -9.72 -20.06
CA ILE A 130 7.92 -10.47 -19.15
C ILE A 130 7.89 -11.97 -19.55
N GLU A 131 8.02 -12.30 -20.84
CA GLU A 131 8.12 -13.67 -21.33
C GLU A 131 9.34 -14.43 -20.80
N ASP A 132 10.45 -13.71 -20.57
CA ASP A 132 11.69 -14.29 -20.00
C ASP A 132 11.50 -14.76 -18.55
N LEU A 133 10.37 -14.43 -17.90
CA LEU A 133 10.05 -14.88 -16.55
C LEU A 133 9.71 -16.37 -16.46
N ARG A 134 9.43 -17.06 -17.58
CA ARG A 134 9.19 -18.51 -17.56
C ARG A 134 10.36 -19.28 -16.95
N GLY A 135 10.05 -20.13 -15.98
CA GLY A 135 11.00 -20.92 -15.20
C GLY A 135 11.83 -20.11 -14.20
N LYS A 136 11.61 -18.80 -14.06
CA LYS A 136 12.35 -17.94 -13.12
C LYS A 136 11.70 -17.97 -11.74
N ARG A 137 12.48 -17.59 -10.73
CA ARG A 137 11.99 -17.40 -9.36
C ARG A 137 11.47 -15.98 -9.24
N VAL A 138 10.16 -15.83 -9.11
CA VAL A 138 9.52 -14.52 -9.17
C VAL A 138 8.77 -14.28 -7.87
N SER A 139 9.07 -13.16 -7.21
CA SER A 139 8.21 -12.69 -6.13
C SER A 139 6.99 -11.98 -6.71
N VAL A 140 5.80 -12.49 -6.42
CA VAL A 140 4.54 -11.94 -6.94
C VAL A 140 3.87 -11.00 -5.93
N GLY A 141 4.47 -10.75 -4.76
CA GLY A 141 3.88 -9.98 -3.68
C GLY A 141 3.28 -10.84 -2.57
N ASP A 142 2.89 -10.21 -1.46
CA ASP A 142 2.30 -10.89 -0.30
C ASP A 142 1.01 -11.64 -0.70
N ILE A 143 0.76 -12.77 -0.04
CA ILE A 143 -0.45 -13.60 -0.27
C ILE A 143 -1.71 -12.75 -0.04
N GLY A 144 -2.59 -12.72 -1.03
CA GLY A 144 -3.85 -11.98 -1.01
C GLY A 144 -3.70 -10.47 -1.19
N SER A 145 -2.48 -9.97 -1.45
CA SER A 145 -2.28 -8.56 -1.81
C SER A 145 -2.81 -8.27 -3.21
N GLY A 146 -3.08 -6.99 -3.51
CA GLY A 146 -3.38 -6.62 -4.89
C GLY A 146 -2.16 -6.75 -5.81
N VAL A 147 -0.93 -6.76 -5.27
CA VAL A 147 0.30 -7.03 -6.04
C VAL A 147 0.29 -8.43 -6.62
N GLU A 148 -0.02 -9.47 -5.82
CA GLU A 148 -0.14 -10.87 -6.29
C GLU A 148 -1.15 -10.99 -7.43
N PHE A 149 -2.21 -10.23 -7.28
CA PHE A 149 -3.29 -10.21 -8.24
C PHE A 149 -2.93 -9.50 -9.54
N ASN A 150 -2.30 -8.31 -9.46
CA ASN A 150 -1.80 -7.60 -10.63
C ASN A 150 -0.71 -8.42 -11.33
N ALA A 151 0.17 -9.09 -10.58
CA ALA A 151 1.17 -10.00 -11.12
C ALA A 151 0.53 -11.13 -11.94
N ARG A 152 -0.51 -11.78 -11.40
CA ARG A 152 -1.28 -12.80 -12.13
C ARG A 152 -1.87 -12.24 -13.43
N GLN A 153 -2.51 -11.08 -13.39
CA GLN A 153 -3.16 -10.47 -14.56
C GLN A 153 -2.15 -10.09 -15.64
N ILE A 154 -1.04 -9.47 -15.24
CA ILE A 154 0.04 -9.10 -16.17
C ILE A 154 0.65 -10.35 -16.78
N LEU A 155 1.02 -11.35 -15.98
CA LEU A 155 1.56 -12.61 -16.51
C LEU A 155 0.58 -13.30 -17.47
N GLU A 156 -0.72 -13.32 -17.16
CA GLU A 156 -1.76 -13.90 -18.01
C GLU A 156 -1.83 -13.20 -19.38
N ALA A 157 -1.62 -11.88 -19.44
CA ALA A 157 -1.56 -11.16 -20.71
C ALA A 157 -0.47 -11.71 -21.63
N TYR A 158 0.68 -12.10 -21.07
CA TYR A 158 1.80 -12.73 -21.76
C TYR A 158 1.66 -14.26 -21.90
N GLY A 159 0.49 -14.82 -21.58
CA GLY A 159 0.21 -16.25 -21.60
C GLY A 159 1.02 -17.04 -20.57
N ILE A 160 1.51 -16.40 -19.51
CA ILE A 160 2.27 -17.00 -18.41
C ILE A 160 1.32 -17.22 -17.23
N THR A 161 1.40 -18.39 -16.61
CA THR A 161 0.69 -18.71 -15.38
C THR A 161 1.68 -18.87 -14.22
N PHE A 162 1.17 -18.95 -13.00
CA PHE A 162 2.00 -19.24 -11.83
C PHE A 162 2.67 -20.63 -11.90
N ASP A 163 2.12 -21.57 -12.67
CA ASP A 163 2.74 -22.89 -12.91
C ASP A 163 3.95 -22.81 -13.84
N ASP A 164 4.08 -21.73 -14.62
CA ASP A 164 5.20 -21.48 -15.51
C ASP A 164 6.39 -20.83 -14.80
N ILE A 165 6.28 -20.47 -13.52
CA ILE A 165 7.32 -19.78 -12.73
C ILE A 165 7.50 -20.45 -11.36
N VAL A 166 8.59 -20.14 -10.68
CA VAL A 166 8.77 -20.51 -9.27
C VAL A 166 8.27 -19.35 -8.41
N VAL A 167 7.01 -19.43 -8.00
CA VAL A 167 6.32 -18.39 -7.22
C VAL A 167 6.95 -18.25 -5.83
N ASN A 168 7.20 -17.00 -5.45
CA ASN A 168 7.49 -16.59 -4.09
C ASN A 168 6.46 -15.51 -3.69
N ASN A 169 5.86 -15.62 -2.51
CA ASN A 169 5.01 -14.57 -1.99
C ASN A 169 5.76 -13.83 -0.88
N LEU A 170 6.26 -12.64 -1.19
CA LEU A 170 7.11 -11.85 -0.29
C LEU A 170 6.66 -10.39 -0.30
N SER A 171 6.86 -9.71 0.84
CA SER A 171 6.74 -8.26 0.93
C SER A 171 7.75 -7.55 0.03
N PHE A 172 7.62 -6.24 -0.18
CA PHE A 172 8.60 -5.49 -0.99
C PHE A 172 10.02 -5.53 -0.41
N GLY A 173 10.15 -5.39 0.91
CA GLY A 173 11.45 -5.46 1.58
C GLY A 173 12.06 -6.87 1.52
N ASP A 174 11.24 -7.90 1.71
CA ASP A 174 11.69 -9.29 1.61
C ASP A 174 12.05 -9.67 0.17
N SER A 175 11.30 -9.16 -0.81
CA SER A 175 11.60 -9.32 -2.24
C SER A 175 12.93 -8.67 -2.59
N ALA A 176 13.17 -7.43 -2.16
CA ALA A 176 14.45 -6.75 -2.37
C ALA A 176 15.61 -7.52 -1.71
N THR A 177 15.42 -8.02 -0.49
CA THR A 177 16.41 -8.85 0.22
C THR A 177 16.68 -10.16 -0.52
N ALA A 178 15.63 -10.88 -0.92
CA ALA A 178 15.75 -12.14 -1.66
C ALA A 178 16.40 -11.93 -3.04
N PHE A 179 16.12 -10.81 -3.70
CA PHE A 179 16.74 -10.45 -4.97
C PHE A 179 18.24 -10.21 -4.79
N LYS A 180 18.61 -9.42 -3.78
CA LYS A 180 20.01 -9.16 -3.42
C LYS A 180 20.78 -10.45 -3.10
N ASP A 181 20.13 -11.39 -2.40
CA ASP A 181 20.67 -12.70 -2.06
C ASP A 181 20.65 -13.71 -3.24
N ALA A 182 20.22 -13.28 -4.43
CA ALA A 182 20.02 -14.12 -5.62
C ALA A 182 19.10 -15.33 -5.39
N LYS A 183 18.18 -15.24 -4.43
CA LYS A 183 17.12 -16.23 -4.13
C LYS A 183 15.92 -16.10 -5.07
N ILE A 184 15.67 -14.90 -5.59
CA ILE A 184 14.74 -14.64 -6.68
C ILE A 184 15.44 -13.95 -7.86
N ASP A 185 14.78 -13.93 -9.00
CA ASP A 185 15.28 -13.40 -10.27
C ASP A 185 14.51 -12.16 -10.72
N ALA A 186 13.25 -12.03 -10.30
CA ALA A 186 12.43 -10.84 -10.48
C ALA A 186 11.42 -10.69 -9.34
N PHE A 187 10.86 -9.49 -9.18
CA PHE A 187 9.73 -9.26 -8.30
C PHE A 187 8.79 -8.18 -8.82
N PHE A 188 7.51 -8.36 -8.53
CA PHE A 188 6.48 -7.36 -8.75
C PHE A 188 6.41 -6.39 -7.57
N CYS A 189 6.33 -5.10 -7.88
CA CYS A 189 6.14 -4.02 -6.92
C CYS A 189 5.08 -3.07 -7.50
N VAL A 190 3.84 -3.18 -7.02
CA VAL A 190 2.77 -2.24 -7.39
C VAL A 190 2.67 -1.19 -6.30
N ALA A 191 3.22 -0.01 -6.59
CA ALA A 191 3.35 1.08 -5.63
C ALA A 191 3.65 2.39 -6.36
N GLY A 192 3.53 3.53 -5.68
CA GLY A 192 4.00 4.81 -6.22
C GLY A 192 5.51 4.77 -6.47
N ALA A 193 5.95 5.19 -7.65
CA ALA A 193 7.36 5.32 -8.01
C ALA A 193 7.86 6.75 -7.70
N PRO A 194 9.04 6.93 -7.08
CA PRO A 194 9.95 5.87 -6.60
C PRO A 194 9.43 5.16 -5.34
N THR A 195 9.70 3.87 -5.22
CA THR A 195 9.36 3.04 -4.05
C THR A 195 10.60 2.75 -3.20
N THR A 196 10.52 2.91 -1.88
CA THR A 196 11.65 2.78 -0.95
C THR A 196 12.44 1.47 -1.13
N ALA A 197 11.76 0.33 -1.20
CA ALA A 197 12.42 -0.97 -1.43
C ALA A 197 13.26 -1.02 -2.73
N VAL A 198 12.73 -0.44 -3.82
CA VAL A 198 13.40 -0.43 -5.13
C VAL A 198 14.55 0.57 -5.16
N VAL A 199 14.37 1.75 -4.54
CA VAL A 199 15.44 2.74 -4.37
C VAL A 199 16.62 2.13 -3.62
N GLU A 200 16.36 1.51 -2.46
CA GLU A 200 17.39 0.90 -1.62
C GLU A 200 18.11 -0.23 -2.37
N LEU A 201 17.38 -1.11 -3.04
CA LEU A 201 17.96 -2.19 -3.84
C LEU A 201 18.87 -1.65 -4.95
N ALA A 202 18.41 -0.65 -5.72
CA ALA A 202 19.15 -0.06 -6.82
C ALA A 202 20.47 0.61 -6.37
N THR A 203 20.62 0.94 -5.08
CA THR A 203 21.88 1.52 -4.58
C THR A 203 23.05 0.54 -4.67
N THR A 204 22.81 -0.76 -4.43
CA THR A 204 23.84 -1.81 -4.35
C THR A 204 23.74 -2.88 -5.44
N ASN A 205 22.63 -2.94 -6.18
CA ASN A 205 22.37 -3.98 -7.17
C ASN A 205 21.97 -3.35 -8.50
N GLN A 206 22.47 -3.91 -9.60
CA GLN A 206 21.96 -3.58 -10.93
C GLN A 206 20.59 -4.22 -11.10
N ILE A 207 19.61 -3.42 -11.52
CA ILE A 207 18.24 -3.84 -11.78
C ILE A 207 17.83 -3.41 -13.18
N LYS A 208 16.81 -4.08 -13.71
CA LYS A 208 15.99 -3.63 -14.84
C LYS A 208 14.55 -3.48 -14.39
N LEU A 209 13.83 -2.56 -15.01
CA LEU A 209 12.37 -2.57 -15.00
C LEU A 209 11.91 -3.17 -16.31
N LEU A 210 11.11 -4.23 -16.26
CA LEU A 210 10.51 -4.82 -17.45
C LEU A 210 9.29 -3.99 -17.86
N GLU A 211 9.25 -3.64 -19.15
CA GLU A 211 8.14 -2.92 -19.76
C GLU A 211 6.95 -3.86 -19.98
N VAL A 212 5.73 -3.33 -19.80
CA VAL A 212 4.51 -3.92 -20.37
C VAL A 212 4.26 -3.21 -21.68
N ASP A 213 4.53 -3.89 -22.80
CA ASP A 213 4.41 -3.28 -24.13
C ASP A 213 2.97 -2.89 -24.49
N ASP A 214 2.84 -2.04 -25.50
CA ASP A 214 1.58 -1.44 -25.92
C ASP A 214 0.48 -2.44 -26.27
N GLU A 215 0.83 -3.60 -26.85
CA GLU A 215 -0.14 -4.64 -27.24
C GLU A 215 -0.74 -5.28 -25.99
N HIS A 216 0.12 -5.77 -25.08
CA HIS A 216 -0.32 -6.40 -23.84
C HIS A 216 -0.98 -5.41 -22.88
N ALA A 217 -0.50 -4.16 -22.83
CA ALA A 217 -1.14 -3.09 -22.07
C ALA A 217 -2.56 -2.81 -22.56
N ALA A 218 -2.80 -2.78 -23.88
CA ALA A 218 -4.14 -2.59 -24.43
C ALA A 218 -5.09 -3.73 -24.03
N GLY A 219 -4.63 -4.98 -24.12
CA GLY A 219 -5.40 -6.15 -23.68
C GLY A 219 -5.73 -6.14 -22.19
N LEU A 220 -4.78 -5.73 -21.35
CA LEU A 220 -4.98 -5.55 -19.91
C LEU A 220 -6.03 -4.48 -19.60
N ILE A 221 -5.97 -3.32 -20.26
CA ILE A 221 -6.91 -2.22 -20.08
C ILE A 221 -8.32 -2.62 -20.51
N GLU A 222 -8.44 -3.36 -21.62
CA GLU A 222 -9.75 -3.84 -22.10
C GLU A 222 -10.37 -4.85 -21.11
N LYS A 223 -9.58 -5.80 -20.61
CA LYS A 223 -10.06 -6.85 -19.69
C LYS A 223 -10.30 -6.34 -18.27
N TYR A 224 -9.46 -5.43 -17.80
CA TYR A 224 -9.44 -4.90 -16.44
C TYR A 224 -9.39 -3.35 -16.49
N PRO A 225 -10.56 -2.66 -16.49
CA PRO A 225 -10.67 -1.22 -16.78
C PRO A 225 -10.22 -0.32 -15.61
N PHE A 226 -9.20 -0.74 -14.87
CA PHE A 226 -8.52 0.00 -13.81
C PHE A 226 -7.09 0.34 -14.19
N TYR A 227 -6.48 -0.41 -15.13
CA TYR A 227 -5.15 -0.11 -15.64
C TYR A 227 -5.14 1.14 -16.50
N THR A 228 -4.04 1.86 -16.41
CA THR A 228 -3.70 3.01 -17.26
C THR A 228 -2.23 2.93 -17.62
N LYS A 229 -1.85 3.46 -18.78
CA LYS A 229 -0.44 3.60 -19.15
C LYS A 229 0.25 4.62 -18.23
N PHE A 230 1.49 4.33 -17.85
CA PHE A 230 2.30 5.20 -17.02
C PHE A 230 3.78 4.97 -17.34
N ASP A 231 4.49 6.04 -17.70
CA ASP A 231 5.94 6.01 -17.95
C ASP A 231 6.67 6.33 -16.64
N ILE A 232 7.63 5.49 -16.23
CA ILE A 232 8.46 5.76 -15.06
C ILE A 232 9.64 6.61 -15.55
N PRO A 233 9.77 7.87 -15.13
CA PRO A 233 10.82 8.74 -15.68
C PRO A 233 12.22 8.15 -15.52
N ALA A 234 13.05 8.28 -16.54
CA ALA A 234 14.45 7.92 -16.52
C ALA A 234 15.16 8.53 -15.31
N GLY A 235 16.01 7.74 -14.66
CA GLY A 235 16.71 8.14 -13.44
C GLY A 235 15.86 8.08 -12.17
N THR A 236 14.61 7.63 -12.23
CA THR A 236 13.80 7.34 -11.02
C THR A 236 14.52 6.36 -10.09
N TYR A 237 15.21 5.37 -10.66
CA TYR A 237 16.08 4.45 -9.95
C TYR A 237 17.51 4.49 -10.52
N LYS A 238 18.49 4.30 -9.64
CA LYS A 238 19.90 4.27 -10.04
C LYS A 238 20.14 3.14 -11.05
N GLY A 239 20.69 3.48 -12.22
CA GLY A 239 20.99 2.53 -13.30
C GLY A 239 19.80 2.17 -14.19
N VAL A 240 18.65 2.85 -14.02
CA VAL A 240 17.50 2.80 -14.92
C VAL A 240 17.41 4.16 -15.60
N ASP A 241 18.06 4.27 -16.77
CA ASP A 241 18.31 5.54 -17.45
C ASP A 241 17.41 5.76 -18.68
N THR A 242 16.39 4.92 -18.84
CA THR A 242 15.35 5.04 -19.87
C THR A 242 13.99 5.14 -19.22
N ASP A 243 13.07 5.84 -19.90
CA ASP A 243 11.65 5.89 -19.55
C ASP A 243 10.98 4.52 -19.78
#